data_AF-A0A1S9DLR6-F1
#
_entry.id   AF-A0A1S9DLR6-F1
#
_cell.length_a   1.000
_cell.length_b   1.000
_cell.length_c   1.000
_cell.angle_alpha   90.00
_cell.angle_beta   90.00
_cell.angle_gamma   90.00
#
_symmetry.space_group_name_H-M   'P 1'
#
loop_
_entity.id
_entity.type
_entity.pdbx_description
1 polymer ?
#
loop_
_entity_poly.entity_id
_entity_poly.type
_entity_poly.pdbx_seq_one_letter_code
_entity_poly.pdbx_strand_id
1 'polypeptide(L)'
;MKEPKPLSRKQQRTKESRHLQDQTARRHPDATSILSRPRPVVSGKRRVPVLVNARGVPFLRIKKPQPKNLSGVIRSKLENRWSRIERRDRLDRELLFANDEDNWDALTTGPESDTWAKGVKDALGTLNQQLHDSDKKNMELAEAMWKVVLAERKLAAEEEKQRSTEKPGDT
;
A
#
# COMPACT_ATOMS: atom_id res chain seq x y z
N MET A 1 22.46 25.89 39.36
CA MET A 1 21.41 25.57 38.36
C MET A 1 21.14 24.08 38.43
N LYS A 2 19.88 23.64 38.51
CA LYS A 2 19.55 22.20 38.59
C LYS A 2 19.65 21.59 37.19
N GLU A 3 20.42 20.52 37.04
CA GLU A 3 20.48 19.78 35.78
C GLU A 3 19.09 19.22 35.42
N PRO A 4 18.71 19.24 34.13
CA PRO A 4 17.42 18.73 33.70
C PRO A 4 17.36 17.22 33.95
N LYS A 5 16.23 16.76 34.54
CA LYS A 5 16.00 15.33 34.76
C LYS A 5 16.15 14.55 33.44
N PRO A 6 16.81 13.37 33.47
CA PRO A 6 16.93 12.54 32.28
C PRO A 6 15.55 12.12 31.78
N LEU A 7 15.39 12.07 30.46
CA LEU A 7 14.12 11.72 29.82
C LEU A 7 13.68 10.31 30.23
N SER A 8 12.38 10.15 30.49
CA SER A 8 11.79 8.83 30.73
C SER A 8 11.97 7.92 29.51
N ARG A 9 12.11 6.61 29.73
CA ARG A 9 12.20 5.59 28.66
C ARG A 9 11.09 5.71 27.61
N LYS A 10 9.88 6.12 28.03
CA LYS A 10 8.75 6.37 27.12
C LYS A 10 9.02 7.58 26.22
N GLN A 11 9.53 8.67 26.80
CA GLN A 11 9.87 9.89 26.06
C GLN A 11 11.04 9.66 25.09
N GLN A 12 12.04 8.87 25.50
CA GLN A 12 13.15 8.45 24.64
C GLN A 12 12.64 7.72 23.40
N ARG A 13 11.81 6.67 23.59
CA ARG A 13 11.20 5.91 22.49
C ARG A 13 10.37 6.78 21.55
N THR A 14 9.61 7.74 22.08
CA THR A 14 8.83 8.67 21.26
C THR A 14 9.74 9.58 20.43
N LYS A 15 10.81 10.11 21.02
CA LYS A 15 11.79 10.94 20.29
C LYS A 15 12.51 10.16 19.20
N GLU A 16 12.98 8.95 19.50
CA GLU A 16 13.59 8.04 18.52
C GLU A 16 12.63 7.71 17.37
N SER A 17 11.36 7.45 17.68
CA SER A 17 10.34 7.18 16.67
C SER A 17 10.11 8.38 15.76
N ARG A 18 10.06 9.61 16.32
CA ARG A 18 9.91 10.84 15.53
C ARG A 18 11.12 11.06 14.64
N HIS A 19 12.32 10.94 15.20
CA HIS A 19 13.57 11.07 14.46
C HIS A 19 13.64 10.07 13.29
N LEU A 20 13.28 8.80 13.51
CA LEU A 20 13.25 7.80 12.43
C LEU A 20 12.20 8.13 11.36
N GLN A 21 11.05 8.67 11.74
CA GLN A 21 10.04 9.14 10.79
C GLN A 21 10.55 10.31 9.94
N ASP A 22 11.28 11.24 10.54
CA ASP A 22 11.83 12.40 9.82
C ASP A 22 12.95 11.99 8.87
N GLN A 23 13.84 11.08 9.30
CA GLN A 23 14.86 10.49 8.43
C GLN A 23 14.25 9.70 7.25
N THR A 24 13.14 9.01 7.48
CA THR A 24 12.45 8.21 6.44
C THR A 24 11.35 8.97 5.71
N ALA A 25 11.30 10.30 5.86
CA ALA A 25 10.31 11.12 5.16
C ALA A 25 10.50 11.07 3.64
N ARG A 26 11.74 10.97 3.18
CA ARG A 26 12.10 10.80 1.77
C ARG A 26 12.66 9.41 1.53
N ARG A 27 12.49 8.91 0.31
CA ARG A 27 13.18 7.69 -0.13
C ARG A 27 14.65 8.04 -0.37
N HIS A 28 15.55 7.24 0.17
CA HIS A 28 16.98 7.35 -0.14
C HIS A 28 17.21 7.05 -1.63
N PRO A 29 18.07 7.79 -2.35
CA PRO A 29 18.34 7.54 -3.77
C PRO A 29 18.76 6.08 -4.03
N ASP A 30 19.65 5.54 -3.20
CA ASP A 30 20.17 4.18 -3.33
C ASP A 30 19.27 3.09 -2.72
N ALA A 31 17.99 3.39 -2.47
CA ALA A 31 17.08 2.44 -1.85
C ALA A 31 16.73 1.30 -2.81
N THR A 32 17.31 0.11 -2.57
CA THR A 32 16.99 -1.12 -3.30
C THR A 32 15.50 -1.46 -3.22
N SER A 33 14.96 -2.02 -4.31
CA SER A 33 13.57 -2.49 -4.35
C SER A 33 13.29 -3.52 -3.26
N ILE A 34 12.09 -3.49 -2.69
CA ILE A 34 11.69 -4.49 -1.69
C ILE A 34 11.61 -5.90 -2.27
N LEU A 35 11.35 -6.01 -3.58
CA LEU A 35 11.21 -7.27 -4.30
C LEU A 35 12.55 -7.95 -4.59
N SER A 36 13.69 -7.25 -4.41
CA SER A 36 15.02 -7.85 -4.56
C SER A 36 15.45 -8.67 -3.34
N ARG A 37 14.59 -8.78 -2.34
CA ARG A 37 14.80 -9.65 -1.17
C ARG A 37 14.56 -11.12 -1.59
N PRO A 38 15.17 -12.10 -0.90
CA PRO A 38 15.91 -12.01 0.36
C PRO A 38 17.31 -11.40 0.25
N ARG A 39 17.83 -10.82 1.34
CA ARG A 39 19.22 -10.35 1.39
C ARG A 39 20.17 -11.55 1.54
N PRO A 40 21.32 -11.59 0.84
CA PRO A 40 22.25 -12.71 0.93
C PRO A 40 22.86 -12.81 2.34
N VAL A 41 23.39 -11.69 2.86
CA VAL A 41 23.99 -11.62 4.20
C VAL A 41 23.17 -10.69 5.08
N VAL A 42 22.92 -11.11 6.32
CA VAL A 42 22.25 -10.31 7.35
C VAL A 42 23.11 -10.20 8.60
N SER A 43 23.13 -9.03 9.23
CA SER A 43 23.73 -8.87 10.55
C SER A 43 22.75 -9.37 11.62
N GLY A 44 23.16 -10.38 12.38
CA GLY A 44 22.34 -10.96 13.45
C GLY A 44 21.21 -11.87 12.93
N LYS A 45 20.09 -11.96 13.66
CA LYS A 45 18.98 -12.85 13.29
C LYS A 45 18.18 -12.29 12.11
N ARG A 46 17.97 -13.10 11.06
CA ARG A 46 17.11 -12.74 9.92
C ARG A 46 15.69 -12.44 10.39
N ARG A 47 15.23 -11.22 10.10
CA ARG A 47 13.86 -10.78 10.37
C ARG A 47 13.03 -10.88 9.11
N VAL A 48 12.12 -11.84 9.10
CA VAL A 48 11.14 -12.04 8.03
C VAL A 48 10.15 -10.86 8.02
N PRO A 49 9.99 -10.13 6.89
CA PRO A 49 8.98 -9.09 6.76
C PRO A 49 7.56 -9.65 6.88
N VAL A 50 6.63 -8.83 7.37
CA VAL A 50 5.21 -9.21 7.45
C VAL A 50 4.45 -8.60 6.29
N LEU A 51 3.77 -9.44 5.50
CA LEU A 51 2.82 -8.96 4.49
C LEU A 51 1.58 -8.40 5.16
N VAL A 52 1.24 -7.15 4.84
CA VAL A 52 0.10 -6.43 5.38
C VAL A 52 -0.72 -5.88 4.21
N ASN A 53 -2.04 -5.95 4.34
CA ASN A 53 -2.97 -5.32 3.41
C ASN A 53 -3.59 -4.07 4.06
N ALA A 54 -3.43 -2.90 3.44
CA ALA A 54 -4.11 -1.66 3.82
C ALA A 54 -5.24 -1.37 2.82
N ARG A 55 -6.44 -1.89 3.09
CA ARG A 55 -7.67 -1.69 2.28
C ARG A 55 -7.42 -1.83 0.76
N GLY A 56 -6.75 -2.90 0.35
CA GLY A 56 -6.43 -3.21 -1.05
C GLY A 56 -5.01 -2.83 -1.48
N VAL A 57 -4.25 -2.11 -0.66
CA VAL A 57 -2.84 -1.78 -0.93
C VAL A 57 -1.92 -2.73 -0.14
N PRO A 58 -1.28 -3.71 -0.78
CA PRO A 58 -0.34 -4.61 -0.11
C PRO A 58 1.02 -3.95 0.11
N PHE A 59 1.64 -4.24 1.25
CA PHE A 59 3.02 -3.84 1.52
C PHE A 59 3.70 -4.79 2.51
N LEU A 60 5.03 -4.83 2.45
CA LEU A 60 5.86 -5.55 3.43
C LEU A 60 6.30 -4.63 4.56
N ARG A 61 5.93 -4.97 5.78
CA ARG A 61 6.38 -4.27 6.99
C ARG A 61 7.66 -4.94 7.53
N ILE A 62 8.80 -4.25 7.37
CA ILE A 62 10.11 -4.74 7.83
C ILE A 62 10.35 -4.44 9.32
N LYS A 63 10.08 -3.20 9.76
CA LYS A 63 10.36 -2.73 11.13
C LYS A 63 9.25 -1.78 11.62
N LYS A 64 9.12 -1.63 12.94
CA LYS A 64 8.33 -0.58 13.60
C LYS A 64 9.26 0.51 14.17
N PRO A 65 8.91 1.80 14.09
CA PRO A 65 7.74 2.37 13.38
C PRO A 65 7.88 2.23 11.86
N GLN A 66 6.75 2.29 11.15
CA GLN A 66 6.73 2.22 9.68
C GLN A 66 7.44 3.47 9.10
N PRO A 67 8.21 3.33 8.01
CA PRO A 67 8.78 4.47 7.31
C PRO A 67 7.71 5.50 6.90
N LYS A 68 8.01 6.79 7.08
CA LYS A 68 7.05 7.88 6.83
C LYS A 68 6.70 8.00 5.35
N ASN A 69 7.69 7.85 4.46
CA ASN A 69 7.47 7.81 3.02
C ASN A 69 6.49 6.70 2.58
N LEU A 70 6.65 5.48 3.10
CA LEU A 70 5.78 4.35 2.78
C LEU A 70 4.34 4.61 3.24
N SER A 71 4.20 5.13 4.46
CA SER A 71 2.88 5.50 5.02
C SER A 71 2.21 6.59 4.19
N GLY A 72 2.98 7.57 3.71
CA GLY A 72 2.51 8.63 2.82
C GLY A 72 1.98 8.08 1.49
N VAL A 73 2.76 7.23 0.81
CA VAL A 73 2.34 6.60 -0.46
C VAL A 73 1.08 5.76 -0.30
N ILE A 74 0.98 4.98 0.78
CA ILE A 74 -0.23 4.19 1.07
C ILE A 74 -1.43 5.12 1.24
N ARG A 75 -1.29 6.21 2.01
CA ARG A 75 -2.37 7.19 2.18
C ARG A 75 -2.79 7.82 0.85
N SER A 76 -1.85 8.27 0.03
CA SER A 76 -2.15 8.83 -1.29
C SER A 76 -2.87 7.84 -2.19
N LYS A 77 -2.47 6.56 -2.18
CA LYS A 77 -3.17 5.51 -2.94
C LYS A 77 -4.61 5.29 -2.44
N LEU A 78 -4.81 5.30 -1.12
CA LEU A 78 -6.14 5.14 -0.53
C LEU A 78 -7.03 6.33 -0.85
N GLU A 79 -6.50 7.55 -0.78
CA GLU A 79 -7.22 8.77 -1.13
C GLU A 79 -7.64 8.75 -2.61
N ASN A 80 -6.71 8.44 -3.51
CA ASN A 80 -7.02 8.33 -4.94
C ASN A 80 -8.09 7.27 -5.23
N ARG A 81 -8.10 6.16 -4.48
CA ARG A 81 -9.17 5.16 -4.61
C ARG A 81 -10.49 5.70 -4.08
N TRP A 82 -10.48 6.40 -2.96
CA TRP A 82 -11.68 7.00 -2.38
C TRP A 82 -12.32 8.03 -3.32
N SER A 83 -11.53 8.95 -3.89
CA SER A 83 -12.04 9.91 -4.87
C SER A 83 -12.64 9.25 -6.12
N ARG A 84 -12.13 8.07 -6.51
CA ARG A 84 -12.73 7.28 -7.61
C ARG A 84 -14.06 6.67 -7.21
N ILE A 85 -14.19 6.16 -5.99
CA ILE A 85 -15.46 5.62 -5.47
C ILE A 85 -16.50 6.74 -5.39
N GLU A 86 -16.14 7.90 -4.83
CA GLU A 86 -17.04 9.06 -4.79
C GLU A 86 -17.47 9.51 -6.19
N ARG A 87 -16.53 9.53 -7.15
CA ARG A 87 -16.86 9.85 -8.55
C ARG A 87 -17.82 8.83 -9.15
N ARG A 88 -17.66 7.54 -8.85
CA ARG A 88 -18.57 6.49 -9.31
C ARG A 88 -19.97 6.72 -8.75
N ASP A 89 -20.08 6.90 -7.45
CA ASP A 89 -21.36 7.12 -6.77
C ASP A 89 -22.08 8.37 -7.31
N ARG A 90 -21.31 9.42 -7.67
CA ARG A 90 -21.85 10.61 -8.33
C ARG A 90 -22.37 10.30 -9.74
N LEU A 91 -21.58 9.61 -10.56
CA LEU A 91 -21.97 9.24 -11.92
C LEU A 91 -23.18 8.30 -11.94
N ASP A 92 -23.30 7.38 -10.97
CA ASP A 92 -24.46 6.50 -10.84
C ASP A 92 -25.76 7.30 -10.63
N ARG A 93 -25.69 8.46 -9.94
CA ARG A 93 -26.83 9.38 -9.80
C ARG A 93 -27.06 10.20 -11.06
N GLU A 94 -25.98 10.73 -11.66
CA GLU A 94 -26.05 11.48 -12.93
C GLU A 94 -26.67 10.62 -14.05
N LEU A 95 -26.43 9.30 -14.02
CA LEU A 95 -27.01 8.36 -14.98
C LEU A 95 -28.54 8.32 -14.92
N LEU A 96 -29.13 8.45 -13.73
CA LEU A 96 -30.60 8.48 -13.58
C LEU A 96 -31.17 9.71 -14.30
N PHE A 97 -30.62 10.89 -14.01
CA PHE A 97 -31.03 12.13 -14.66
C PHE A 97 -30.78 12.11 -16.17
N ALA A 98 -29.66 11.52 -16.60
CA ALA A 98 -29.35 11.41 -18.03
C ALA A 98 -30.36 10.51 -18.77
N ASN A 99 -30.84 9.43 -18.15
CA ASN A 99 -31.92 8.63 -18.76
C ASN A 99 -33.24 9.41 -18.81
N ASP A 100 -33.54 10.21 -17.79
CA ASP A 100 -34.75 11.05 -17.79
C ASP A 100 -34.70 12.10 -18.91
N GLU A 101 -33.54 12.71 -19.14
CA GLU A 101 -33.32 13.65 -20.24
C GLU A 101 -33.45 12.96 -21.61
N ASP A 102 -32.84 11.78 -21.77
CA ASP A 102 -32.97 10.98 -22.99
C ASP A 102 -34.44 10.63 -23.30
N ASN A 103 -35.23 10.34 -22.25
CA ASN A 103 -36.67 10.10 -22.40
C ASN A 103 -37.42 11.38 -22.80
N TRP A 104 -37.01 12.53 -22.28
CA TRP A 104 -37.61 13.81 -22.63
C TRP A 104 -37.31 14.20 -24.07
N ASP A 105 -36.06 14.07 -24.50
CA ASP A 105 -35.64 14.32 -25.90
C ASP A 105 -36.39 13.42 -26.88
N ALA A 106 -36.61 12.16 -26.53
CA ALA A 106 -37.39 11.23 -27.34
C ALA A 106 -38.86 11.66 -27.53
N LEU A 107 -39.44 12.38 -26.55
CA LEU A 107 -40.82 12.88 -26.61
C LEU A 107 -40.95 14.23 -27.33
N THR A 108 -39.92 15.07 -27.27
CA THR A 108 -39.97 16.46 -27.76
C THR A 108 -39.33 16.63 -29.14
N THR A 109 -38.11 16.15 -29.30
CA THR A 109 -37.26 16.39 -30.47
C THR A 109 -37.15 15.15 -31.37
N GLY A 110 -37.33 13.97 -30.77
CA GLY A 110 -37.12 12.67 -31.41
C GLY A 110 -35.79 12.02 -30.99
N PRO A 111 -35.58 10.74 -31.31
CA PRO A 111 -34.40 10.01 -30.83
C PRO A 111 -33.12 10.51 -31.52
N GLU A 112 -32.15 10.97 -30.71
CA GLU A 112 -30.81 11.33 -31.16
C GLU A 112 -29.84 10.14 -31.07
N SER A 113 -28.77 10.16 -31.89
CA SER A 113 -27.76 9.08 -31.90
C SER A 113 -26.81 9.11 -30.70
N ASP A 114 -26.59 10.30 -30.13
CA ASP A 114 -25.74 10.49 -28.96
C ASP A 114 -26.58 10.90 -27.77
N THR A 115 -26.81 9.93 -26.89
CA THR A 115 -27.64 10.12 -25.70
C THR A 115 -26.82 10.66 -24.52
N TRP A 116 -27.47 11.41 -23.64
CA TRP A 116 -26.90 11.88 -22.39
C TRP A 116 -26.40 10.71 -21.55
N ALA A 117 -27.17 9.61 -21.47
CA ALA A 117 -26.79 8.44 -20.69
C ALA A 117 -25.55 7.73 -21.24
N LYS A 118 -25.29 7.79 -22.55
CA LYS A 118 -24.11 7.15 -23.17
C LYS A 118 -22.82 7.75 -22.63
N GLY A 119 -22.71 9.08 -22.56
CA GLY A 119 -21.52 9.74 -22.01
C GLY A 119 -21.24 9.36 -20.55
N VAL A 120 -22.30 9.25 -19.74
CA VAL A 120 -22.18 8.83 -18.33
C VAL A 120 -21.77 7.35 -18.23
N LYS A 121 -22.37 6.47 -19.04
CA LYS A 121 -22.02 5.04 -19.10
C LYS A 121 -20.55 4.82 -19.50
N ASP A 122 -20.06 5.57 -20.49
CA ASP A 122 -18.67 5.48 -20.94
C ASP A 122 -17.69 5.93 -19.83
N ALA A 123 -18.03 7.01 -19.12
CA ALA A 123 -17.26 7.47 -17.97
C ALA A 123 -17.24 6.44 -16.82
N LEU A 124 -18.39 5.82 -16.51
CA LEU A 124 -18.50 4.73 -15.53
C LEU A 124 -17.67 3.51 -15.94
N GLY A 125 -17.74 3.11 -17.21
CA GLY A 125 -16.95 2.00 -17.76
C GLY A 125 -15.46 2.24 -17.60
N THR A 126 -14.98 3.43 -17.98
CA THR A 126 -13.58 3.83 -17.84
C THR A 126 -13.12 3.80 -16.38
N LEU A 127 -13.95 4.31 -15.47
CA LEU A 127 -13.64 4.35 -14.04
C LEU A 127 -13.58 2.95 -13.42
N ASN A 128 -14.53 2.07 -13.78
CA ASN A 128 -14.55 0.68 -13.33
C ASN A 128 -13.33 -0.08 -13.85
N GLN A 129 -12.93 0.14 -15.11
CA GLN A 129 -11.71 -0.45 -15.67
C GLN A 129 -10.46 0.00 -14.88
N GLN A 130 -10.35 1.29 -14.56
CA GLN A 130 -9.23 1.81 -13.78
C GLN A 130 -9.15 1.21 -12.37
N LEU A 131 -10.30 1.00 -11.72
CA LEU A 131 -10.38 0.33 -10.42
C LEU A 131 -9.95 -1.13 -10.52
N HIS A 132 -10.46 -1.85 -11.51
CA HIS A 132 -10.11 -3.25 -11.77
C HIS A 132 -8.61 -3.42 -12.07
N ASP A 133 -8.04 -2.59 -12.95
CA ASP A 133 -6.61 -2.63 -13.29
C ASP A 133 -5.72 -2.34 -12.09
N SER A 134 -6.15 -1.39 -11.24
CA SER A 134 -5.46 -1.10 -9.99
C SER A 134 -5.49 -2.29 -9.03
N ASP A 135 -6.64 -2.96 -8.90
CA ASP A 135 -6.82 -4.09 -8.00
C ASP A 135 -6.02 -5.31 -8.50
N LYS A 136 -6.00 -5.56 -9.81
CA LYS A 136 -5.15 -6.58 -10.45
C LYS A 136 -3.66 -6.33 -10.18
N LYS A 137 -3.17 -5.11 -10.41
CA LYS A 137 -1.76 -4.74 -10.13
C LYS A 137 -1.40 -4.91 -8.65
N ASN A 138 -2.33 -4.59 -7.76
CA ASN A 138 -2.13 -4.79 -6.33
C ASN A 138 -2.06 -6.29 -6.00
N MET A 139 -2.90 -7.13 -6.58
CA MET A 139 -2.87 -8.58 -6.40
C MET A 139 -1.54 -9.19 -6.86
N GLU A 140 -1.09 -8.85 -8.08
CA GLU A 140 0.21 -9.28 -8.63
C GLU A 140 1.38 -8.85 -7.71
N LEU A 141 1.32 -7.62 -7.18
CA LEU A 141 2.32 -7.12 -6.24
C LEU A 141 2.28 -7.89 -4.91
N ALA A 142 1.10 -8.24 -4.40
CA ALA A 142 0.94 -9.01 -3.17
C ALA A 142 1.56 -10.41 -3.33
N GLU A 143 1.32 -11.08 -4.47
CA GLU A 143 1.91 -12.38 -4.77
C GLU A 143 3.44 -12.32 -4.85
N ALA A 144 4.00 -11.30 -5.52
CA ALA A 144 5.44 -11.08 -5.57
C ALA A 144 6.03 -10.86 -4.17
N MET A 145 5.35 -10.06 -3.33
CA MET A 145 5.75 -9.85 -1.94
C MET A 145 5.63 -11.13 -1.09
N TRP A 146 4.65 -11.99 -1.36
CA TRP A 146 4.49 -13.26 -0.67
C TRP A 146 5.64 -14.23 -0.98
N LYS A 147 6.06 -14.31 -2.26
CA LYS A 147 7.24 -15.10 -2.67
C LYS A 147 8.50 -14.67 -1.91
N VAL A 148 8.69 -13.36 -1.72
CA VAL A 148 9.78 -12.81 -0.91
C VAL A 148 9.69 -13.28 0.55
N VAL A 149 8.50 -13.26 1.15
CA VAL A 149 8.30 -13.71 2.54
C VAL A 149 8.62 -15.20 2.68
N LEU A 150 8.19 -16.04 1.73
CA LEU A 150 8.51 -17.46 1.72
C LEU A 150 10.02 -17.71 1.60
N ALA A 151 10.70 -16.99 0.71
CA ALA A 151 12.14 -17.09 0.54
C ALA A 151 12.91 -16.65 1.80
N GLU A 152 12.51 -15.52 2.42
CA GLU A 152 13.10 -15.05 3.69
C GLU A 152 12.84 -16.05 4.84
N ARG A 153 11.67 -16.70 4.89
CA ARG A 153 11.37 -17.74 5.89
C ARG A 153 12.24 -18.97 5.73
N LYS A 154 12.46 -19.42 4.49
CA LYS A 154 13.31 -20.57 4.19
C LYS A 154 14.75 -20.32 4.66
N LEU A 155 15.34 -19.20 4.27
CA LEU A 155 16.70 -18.83 4.69
C LEU A 155 16.79 -18.63 6.21
N ALA A 156 15.77 -18.04 6.85
CA ALA A 156 15.77 -17.86 8.29
C ALA A 156 15.77 -19.21 9.04
N ALA A 157 15.10 -20.23 8.51
CA ALA A 157 15.10 -21.56 9.08
C ALA A 157 16.45 -22.28 8.89
N GLU A 158 17.10 -22.10 7.74
CA GLU A 158 18.44 -22.65 7.45
C GLU A 158 19.51 -22.03 8.36
N GLU A 159 19.53 -20.70 8.51
CA GLU A 159 20.46 -19.99 9.40
C GLU A 159 20.25 -20.34 10.88
N GLU A 160 19.01 -20.56 11.32
CA GLU A 160 18.73 -20.97 12.71
C GLU A 160 19.23 -22.40 12.97
N LYS A 161 19.10 -23.31 12.00
CA LYS A 161 19.66 -24.66 12.09
C LYS A 161 21.19 -24.61 12.20
N GLN A 162 21.87 -23.85 11.34
CA GLN A 162 23.33 -23.68 11.38
C GLN A 162 23.81 -23.13 12.74
N ARG A 163 23.10 -22.13 13.28
CA ARG A 163 23.41 -21.60 14.62
C ARG A 163 23.19 -22.59 15.74
N SER A 164 22.17 -23.46 15.63
CA SER A 164 21.94 -24.50 16.62
C SER A 164 23.02 -25.58 16.58
N THR A 165 23.58 -25.89 15.41
CA THR A 165 24.67 -26.87 15.23
C THR A 165 26.05 -26.32 15.59
N GLU A 166 26.26 -25.01 15.55
CA GLU A 166 27.51 -24.35 15.98
C GLU A 166 27.59 -24.13 17.50
N LYS A 167 26.47 -24.20 18.22
CA LYS A 167 26.38 -24.02 19.68
C LYS A 167 26.68 -25.24 20.60
N PRO A 168 27.03 -26.46 20.16
CA PRO A 168 27.47 -27.52 21.05
C PRO A 168 29.00 -27.55 21.11
N GLY A 169 29.63 -26.75 21.97
CA GLY A 169 31.09 -26.87 22.15
C GLY A 169 31.83 -25.72 22.86
N ASP A 170 31.16 -24.91 23.69
CA ASP A 170 31.86 -23.92 24.52
C ASP A 170 31.41 -24.06 25.98
N THR A 171 31.92 -25.12 26.61
CA THR A 171 32.02 -25.34 28.07
C THR A 171 33.35 -26.01 28.34
#